data_AF-A0A7S2GXM1-F1
#
_entry.id   AF-A0A7S2GXM1-F1
#
_cell.length_a   1.000
_cell.length_b   1.000
_cell.length_c   1.000
_cell.angle_alpha   90.00
_cell.angle_beta   90.00
_cell.angle_gamma   90.00
#
_symmetry.space_group_name_H-M   'P 1'
#
loop_
_entity.id
_entity.type
_entity.pdbx_description
1 polymer ?
#
loop_
_entity_poly.entity_id
_entity_poly.type
_entity_poly.pdbx_seq_one_letter_code
_entity_poly.pdbx_strand_id
1 'polypeptide(L)'
;LIGDELESALVSMVPRCEICGDPFSATDEIIMGGMSKFHKVCQMGGRPTTSAISPRQACLSLADLLTVKVKVGEKPFTFFFTKSETQVKVAQRGADKNAPVDITYDPDDAPNAKRKRPVPPGFGEDSTCVIELAGGDYDCVPATASMDCNGTLSGAVSTTKKQITYRVSPTFHWCAERDEFEAISLVVTVSKDE
;
A
#
# COMPACT_ATOMS: atom_id res chain seq x y z
N LEU A 1 1.19 -34.18 -5.91
CA LEU A 1 1.09 -33.49 -4.60
C LEU A 1 2.36 -33.56 -3.74
N ILE A 2 3.46 -34.23 -4.16
CA ILE A 2 4.78 -34.15 -3.47
C ILE A 2 5.76 -33.24 -4.25
N GLY A 3 5.51 -33.00 -5.55
CA GLY A 3 6.35 -32.15 -6.40
C GLY A 3 6.26 -30.65 -6.08
N ASP A 4 5.06 -30.15 -5.83
CA ASP A 4 4.82 -28.71 -5.64
C ASP A 4 5.45 -28.17 -4.33
N GLU A 5 5.46 -28.99 -3.27
CA GLU A 5 6.10 -28.63 -1.99
C GLU A 5 7.63 -28.62 -2.11
N LEU A 6 8.21 -29.54 -2.91
CA LEU A 6 9.65 -29.59 -3.15
C LEU A 6 10.10 -28.43 -4.04
N GLU A 7 9.34 -28.08 -5.07
CA GLU A 7 9.61 -26.91 -5.90
C GLU A 7 9.51 -25.60 -5.09
N SER A 8 8.49 -25.48 -4.23
CA SER A 8 8.36 -24.34 -3.31
C SER A 8 9.55 -24.25 -2.33
N ALA A 9 10.02 -25.38 -1.81
CA ALA A 9 11.20 -25.44 -0.96
C ALA A 9 12.48 -25.03 -1.73
N LEU A 10 12.65 -25.46 -2.97
CA LEU A 10 13.79 -25.08 -3.82
C LEU A 10 13.77 -23.59 -4.16
N VAL A 11 12.60 -22.99 -4.41
CA VAL A 11 12.46 -21.54 -4.63
C VAL A 11 12.86 -20.73 -3.40
N SER A 12 12.66 -21.27 -2.19
CA SER A 12 13.07 -20.65 -0.93
C SER A 12 14.59 -20.68 -0.69
N MET A 13 15.32 -21.60 -1.35
CA MET A 13 16.78 -21.74 -1.22
C MET A 13 17.58 -20.89 -2.21
N VAL A 14 16.92 -20.25 -3.19
CA VAL A 14 17.61 -19.39 -4.15
C VAL A 14 18.02 -18.08 -3.44
N PRO A 15 19.32 -17.75 -3.35
CA PRO A 15 19.76 -16.51 -2.75
C PRO A 15 19.20 -15.32 -3.55
N ARG A 16 18.66 -14.35 -2.83
CA ARG A 16 18.01 -13.16 -3.40
C ARG A 16 18.68 -11.88 -2.92
N CYS A 17 18.62 -10.86 -3.75
CA CYS A 17 19.06 -9.53 -3.39
C CYS A 17 18.14 -8.96 -2.30
N GLU A 18 18.69 -8.46 -1.21
CA GLU A 18 17.89 -7.93 -0.09
C GLU A 18 17.26 -6.56 -0.40
N ILE A 19 17.81 -5.84 -1.39
CA ILE A 19 17.24 -4.56 -1.86
C ILE A 19 16.11 -4.78 -2.88
N CYS A 20 16.26 -5.71 -3.84
CA CYS A 20 15.27 -5.88 -4.91
C CYS A 20 14.44 -7.18 -4.85
N GLY A 21 14.83 -8.15 -4.01
CA GLY A 21 14.14 -9.42 -3.86
C GLY A 21 14.31 -10.41 -5.01
N ASP A 22 14.95 -9.99 -6.12
CA ASP A 22 15.21 -10.84 -7.27
C ASP A 22 16.33 -11.87 -6.97
N PRO A 23 16.22 -13.08 -7.54
CA PRO A 23 17.29 -14.06 -7.47
C PRO A 23 18.51 -13.58 -8.25
N PHE A 24 19.70 -13.98 -7.81
CA PHE A 24 20.93 -13.71 -8.54
C PHE A 24 21.03 -14.59 -9.78
N SER A 25 21.27 -13.97 -10.94
CA SER A 25 21.67 -14.66 -12.16
C SER A 25 23.19 -14.90 -12.18
N ALA A 26 23.65 -15.80 -13.05
CA ALA A 26 25.09 -16.09 -13.20
C ALA A 26 25.91 -14.89 -13.68
N THR A 27 25.26 -13.90 -14.29
CA THR A 27 25.89 -12.68 -14.82
C THR A 27 25.87 -11.51 -13.83
N ASP A 28 25.20 -11.65 -12.70
CA ASP A 28 25.07 -10.55 -11.75
C ASP A 28 26.34 -10.38 -10.91
N GLU A 29 26.77 -9.12 -10.79
CA GLU A 29 27.79 -8.76 -9.79
C GLU A 29 27.12 -8.64 -8.42
N ILE A 30 27.52 -9.52 -7.49
CA ILE A 30 26.97 -9.60 -6.15
C ILE A 30 27.91 -8.91 -5.17
N ILE A 31 27.37 -8.03 -4.33
CA ILE A 31 28.08 -7.51 -3.15
C ILE A 31 27.46 -8.10 -1.88
N MET A 32 28.30 -8.48 -0.94
CA MET A 32 27.89 -8.95 0.39
C MET A 32 28.15 -7.85 1.42
N GLY A 33 27.14 -7.52 2.23
CA GLY A 33 27.26 -6.64 3.38
C GLY A 33 26.83 -7.38 4.64
N GLY A 34 27.79 -7.82 5.46
CA GLY A 34 27.48 -8.71 6.59
C GLY A 34 26.90 -10.05 6.10
N MET A 35 25.69 -10.40 6.55
CA MET A 35 24.96 -11.61 6.12
C MET A 35 24.03 -11.37 4.93
N SER A 36 23.95 -10.13 4.45
CA SER A 36 23.04 -9.68 3.40
C SER A 36 23.71 -9.71 2.03
N LYS A 37 22.95 -10.08 0.98
CA LYS A 37 23.42 -10.13 -0.42
C LYS A 37 22.69 -9.09 -1.25
N PHE A 38 23.43 -8.40 -2.12
CA PHE A 38 22.89 -7.33 -2.96
C PHE A 38 23.41 -7.45 -4.39
N HIS A 39 22.60 -7.08 -5.38
CA HIS A 39 23.16 -6.73 -6.70
C HIS A 39 24.02 -5.47 -6.54
N LYS A 40 25.19 -5.43 -7.16
CA LYS A 40 26.10 -4.27 -7.11
C LYS A 40 25.39 -2.98 -7.52
N VAL A 41 24.58 -3.05 -8.56
CA VAL A 41 23.74 -1.94 -9.05
C VAL A 41 22.72 -1.47 -8.01
N CYS A 42 22.19 -2.38 -7.18
CA CYS A 42 21.25 -2.03 -6.12
C CYS A 42 21.93 -1.30 -4.95
N GLN A 43 23.14 -1.70 -4.57
CA GLN A 43 23.87 -1.05 -3.47
C GLN A 43 24.45 0.31 -3.85
N MET A 44 24.96 0.47 -5.08
CA MET A 44 25.59 1.72 -5.51
C MET A 44 24.59 2.84 -5.81
N GLY A 45 23.35 2.52 -6.18
CA GLY A 45 22.33 3.51 -6.54
C GLY A 45 21.28 3.79 -5.47
N GLY A 46 21.20 2.99 -4.40
CA GLY A 46 20.12 3.04 -3.39
C GLY A 46 18.72 2.72 -3.91
N ARG A 47 18.49 2.83 -5.23
CA ARG A 47 17.27 2.47 -5.96
C ARG A 47 17.67 1.88 -7.31
N PRO A 48 17.03 0.79 -7.78
CA PRO A 48 17.28 0.28 -9.12
C PRO A 48 16.92 1.36 -10.16
N THR A 49 17.90 1.75 -10.98
CA THR A 49 17.74 2.84 -11.97
C THR A 49 17.08 2.39 -13.27
N THR A 50 17.02 1.08 -13.56
CA THR A 50 16.54 0.58 -14.87
C THR A 50 15.77 -0.74 -14.82
N SER A 51 15.72 -1.46 -13.70
CA SER A 51 14.93 -2.70 -13.62
C SER A 51 13.45 -2.37 -13.37
N ALA A 52 12.57 -2.93 -14.20
CA ALA A 52 11.13 -2.94 -13.92
C ALA A 52 10.92 -3.45 -12.49
N ILE A 53 10.39 -2.59 -11.62
CA ILE A 53 10.18 -2.91 -10.21
C ILE A 53 9.02 -3.90 -10.16
N SER A 54 9.17 -4.99 -9.41
CA SER A 54 8.07 -5.93 -9.20
C SER A 54 7.04 -5.34 -8.23
N PRO A 55 5.74 -5.70 -8.33
CA PRO A 55 4.72 -5.29 -7.36
C PRO A 55 5.16 -5.51 -5.91
N ARG A 56 5.80 -6.65 -5.65
CA ARG A 56 6.36 -6.98 -4.34
C ARG A 56 7.43 -5.99 -3.86
N GLN A 57 8.37 -5.61 -4.73
CA GLN A 57 9.39 -4.62 -4.36
C GLN A 57 8.79 -3.22 -4.19
N ALA A 58 7.81 -2.87 -5.02
CA ALA A 58 7.06 -1.63 -4.89
C ALA A 58 6.36 -1.54 -3.51
N CYS A 59 5.72 -2.62 -3.04
CA CYS A 59 5.12 -2.69 -1.69
C CYS A 59 6.12 -2.41 -0.56
N LEU A 60 7.36 -2.88 -0.67
CA LEU A 60 8.39 -2.64 0.35
C LEU A 60 8.81 -1.17 0.43
N SER A 61 8.70 -0.45 -0.68
CA SER A 61 9.01 0.99 -0.75
C SER A 61 7.85 1.92 -0.38
N LEU A 62 6.65 1.37 -0.15
CA LEU A 62 5.53 2.16 0.37
C LEU A 62 5.87 2.73 1.75
N ALA A 63 5.51 3.99 1.98
CA ALA A 63 5.70 4.69 3.25
C ALA A 63 4.98 3.98 4.41
N ASP A 64 5.57 4.03 5.61
CA ASP A 64 4.98 3.40 6.80
C ASP A 64 3.75 4.16 7.33
N LEU A 65 3.65 5.46 7.02
CA LEU A 65 2.55 6.32 7.39
C LEU A 65 1.94 6.94 6.13
N LEU A 66 0.63 6.74 5.95
CA LEU A 66 -0.15 7.39 4.90
C LEU A 66 -1.14 8.38 5.51
N THR A 67 -1.27 9.53 4.86
CA THR A 67 -2.26 10.54 5.23
C THR A 67 -3.38 10.55 4.19
N VAL A 68 -4.61 10.36 4.64
CA VAL A 68 -5.81 10.43 3.79
C VAL A 68 -6.59 11.67 4.17
N LYS A 69 -6.87 12.51 3.18
CA LYS A 69 -7.79 13.64 3.33
C LYS A 69 -9.11 13.28 2.69
N VAL A 70 -10.18 13.39 3.47
CA VAL A 70 -11.56 13.22 2.98
C VAL A 70 -12.20 14.60 3.00
N LYS A 71 -12.50 15.14 1.83
CA LYS A 71 -13.26 16.38 1.70
C LYS A 71 -14.74 16.05 1.67
N VAL A 72 -15.48 16.69 2.57
CA VAL A 72 -16.94 16.60 2.67
C VAL A 72 -17.47 18.03 2.61
N GLY A 73 -18.10 18.41 1.50
CA GLY A 73 -18.36 19.81 1.20
C GLY A 73 -17.06 20.61 1.14
N GLU A 74 -16.96 21.72 1.89
CA GLU A 74 -15.78 22.60 1.89
C GLU A 74 -14.72 22.23 2.94
N LYS A 75 -15.03 21.35 3.91
CA LYS A 75 -14.12 21.03 5.02
C LYS A 75 -13.37 19.71 4.77
N PRO A 76 -12.02 19.72 4.76
CA PRO A 76 -11.23 18.51 4.70
C PRO A 76 -11.06 17.89 6.10
N PHE A 77 -11.31 16.59 6.21
CA PHE A 77 -10.92 15.75 7.33
C PHE A 77 -9.60 15.06 7.00
N THR A 78 -8.71 14.92 7.98
CA THR A 78 -7.43 14.23 7.80
C THR A 78 -7.34 13.05 8.75
N PHE A 79 -7.04 11.89 8.17
CA PHE A 79 -6.84 10.62 8.85
C PHE A 79 -5.44 10.09 8.55
N PHE A 80 -4.87 9.40 9.52
CA PHE A 80 -3.53 8.82 9.44
C PHE A 80 -3.65 7.30 9.54
N PHE A 81 -2.88 6.61 8.71
CA PHE A 81 -2.91 5.16 8.60
C PHE A 81 -1.49 4.62 8.65
N THR A 82 -1.23 3.64 9.50
CA THR A 82 0.06 2.99 9.68
C THR A 82 0.09 1.64 8.99
N LYS A 83 1.18 1.34 8.30
CA LYS A 83 1.38 0.11 7.55
C LYS A 83 1.38 -1.10 8.48
N SER A 84 0.55 -2.10 8.19
CA SER A 84 0.48 -3.31 9.02
C SER A 84 1.70 -4.21 8.80
N GLU A 85 2.56 -4.37 9.81
CA GLU A 85 3.78 -5.19 9.73
C GLU A 85 3.49 -6.66 9.36
N THR A 86 2.34 -7.19 9.80
CA THR A 86 1.93 -8.57 9.54
C THR A 86 1.70 -8.80 8.04
N GLN A 87 1.02 -7.86 7.36
CA GLN A 87 0.73 -7.95 5.94
C GLN A 87 1.98 -7.75 5.07
N VAL A 88 2.94 -6.93 5.52
CA VAL A 88 4.24 -6.79 4.84
C VAL A 88 4.99 -8.12 4.80
N LYS A 89 4.98 -8.90 5.88
CA LYS A 89 5.61 -10.22 5.92
C LYS A 89 4.92 -11.23 5.00
N VAL A 90 3.60 -11.14 4.85
CA VAL A 90 2.83 -11.99 3.91
C VAL A 90 3.18 -11.64 2.47
N ALA A 91 3.20 -10.34 2.13
CA ALA A 91 3.65 -9.84 0.82
C ALA A 91 5.09 -10.27 0.48
N GLN A 92 5.97 -10.35 1.47
CA GLN A 92 7.35 -10.85 1.31
C GLN A 92 7.43 -12.36 1.11
N ARG A 93 6.38 -13.15 1.35
CA ARG A 93 6.44 -14.62 1.24
C ARG A 93 5.77 -15.16 -0.03
N GLY A 94 5.10 -14.31 -0.80
CA GLY A 94 4.45 -14.71 -2.06
C GLY A 94 5.43 -15.35 -3.05
N ALA A 95 5.00 -16.45 -3.65
CA ALA A 95 5.80 -17.24 -4.62
C ALA A 95 5.91 -16.54 -5.98
N ASP A 96 4.85 -15.85 -6.42
CA ASP A 96 4.84 -15.08 -7.66
C ASP A 96 5.27 -13.62 -7.40
N LYS A 97 6.31 -13.19 -8.09
CA LYS A 97 6.85 -11.83 -8.00
C LYS A 97 5.99 -10.79 -8.73
N ASN A 98 5.17 -11.20 -9.69
CA ASN A 98 4.35 -10.31 -10.51
C ASN A 98 2.87 -10.29 -10.09
N ALA A 99 2.46 -11.19 -9.20
CA ALA A 99 1.11 -11.19 -8.67
C ALA A 99 0.79 -9.85 -7.97
N PRO A 100 -0.46 -9.37 -8.07
CA PRO A 100 -0.92 -8.24 -7.27
C PRO A 100 -0.71 -8.50 -5.78
N VAL A 101 -0.32 -7.46 -5.04
CA VAL A 101 -0.07 -7.53 -3.61
C VAL A 101 -0.91 -6.49 -2.89
N ASP A 102 -1.67 -6.94 -1.90
CA ASP A 102 -2.46 -6.06 -1.03
C ASP A 102 -1.70 -5.80 0.28
N ILE A 103 -1.55 -4.53 0.63
CA ILE A 103 -1.02 -4.10 1.93
C ILE A 103 -2.11 -3.35 2.67
N THR A 104 -2.49 -3.87 3.84
CA THR A 104 -3.42 -3.20 4.75
C THR A 104 -2.67 -2.18 5.62
N TYR A 105 -3.28 -1.03 5.80
CA TYR A 105 -2.91 -0.03 6.78
C TYR A 105 -4.04 0.10 7.79
N ASP A 106 -3.64 0.09 9.04
CA ASP A 106 -4.52 0.25 10.18
C ASP A 106 -4.60 1.74 10.55
N PRO A 107 -5.74 2.25 11.06
CA PRO A 107 -5.82 3.62 11.54
C PRO A 107 -4.74 3.87 12.60
N ASP A 108 -4.06 5.00 12.55
CA ASP A 108 -3.01 5.31 13.51
C ASP A 108 -3.59 5.41 14.95
N ASP A 109 -2.88 4.85 15.93
CA ASP A 109 -3.21 4.84 17.35
C ASP A 109 -2.54 5.98 18.13
N ALA A 110 -1.72 6.80 17.47
CA ALA A 110 -1.04 7.91 18.11
C ALA A 110 -2.05 8.88 18.76
N PRO A 111 -1.74 9.46 19.95
CA PRO A 111 -2.67 10.34 20.68
C PRO A 111 -3.18 11.55 19.88
N ASN A 112 -2.41 12.00 18.89
CA ASN A 112 -2.75 13.13 18.03
C ASN A 112 -3.46 12.70 16.74
N ALA A 113 -3.50 11.40 16.42
CA ALA A 113 -4.17 10.83 15.27
C ALA A 113 -5.62 10.49 15.62
N LYS A 114 -6.51 11.48 15.49
CA LYS A 114 -7.95 11.26 15.74
C LYS A 114 -8.53 10.32 14.69
N ARG A 115 -8.86 9.09 15.11
CA ARG A 115 -9.60 8.10 14.32
C ARG A 115 -11.05 8.49 14.03
N LYS A 116 -11.65 9.28 14.93
CA LYS A 116 -13.02 9.76 14.85
C LYS A 116 -13.06 11.27 14.63
N ARG A 117 -13.91 11.71 13.70
CA ARG A 117 -14.07 13.12 13.35
C ARG A 117 -15.56 13.46 13.25
N PRO A 118 -16.03 14.55 13.89
CA PRO A 118 -17.40 15.00 13.73
C PRO A 118 -17.64 15.46 12.29
N VAL A 119 -18.79 15.09 11.75
CA VAL A 119 -19.20 15.41 10.38
C VAL A 119 -19.87 16.80 10.34
N PRO A 120 -19.76 17.57 9.25
CA PRO A 120 -20.42 18.86 9.16
C PRO A 120 -21.95 18.70 9.13
N PRO A 121 -22.71 19.67 9.67
CA PRO A 121 -24.16 19.67 9.54
C PRO A 121 -24.58 19.64 8.07
N GLY A 122 -25.57 18.80 7.73
CA GLY A 122 -26.07 18.66 6.36
C GLY A 122 -25.32 17.63 5.50
N PHE A 123 -24.42 16.84 6.10
CA PHE A 123 -23.93 15.63 5.46
C PHE A 123 -25.03 14.58 5.38
N GLY A 124 -25.12 13.91 4.23
CA GLY A 124 -26.13 12.91 3.93
C GLY A 124 -25.78 12.09 2.69
N GLU A 125 -26.69 11.24 2.24
CA GLU A 125 -26.48 10.26 1.16
C GLU A 125 -25.98 10.87 -0.16
N ASP A 126 -26.34 12.13 -0.45
CA ASP A 126 -25.94 12.85 -1.68
C ASP A 126 -24.59 13.59 -1.57
N SER A 127 -23.90 13.48 -0.43
CA SER A 127 -22.66 14.22 -0.21
C SER A 127 -21.50 13.60 -0.98
N THR A 128 -20.93 14.36 -1.92
CA THR A 128 -19.71 13.95 -2.62
C THR A 128 -18.51 14.02 -1.69
N CYS A 129 -17.82 12.90 -1.56
CA CYS A 129 -16.59 12.80 -0.79
C CYS A 129 -15.41 12.69 -1.74
N VAL A 130 -14.40 13.53 -1.57
CA VAL A 130 -13.16 13.46 -2.36
C VAL A 130 -12.03 12.95 -1.48
N ILE A 131 -11.39 11.87 -1.91
CA ILE A 131 -10.25 11.27 -1.23
C ILE A 131 -8.96 11.78 -1.88
N GLU A 132 -8.11 12.42 -1.09
CA GLU A 132 -6.75 12.82 -1.48
C GLU A 132 -5.74 12.08 -0.60
N LEU A 133 -4.64 11.62 -1.20
CA LEU A 133 -3.56 10.94 -0.50
C LEU A 133 -2.35 11.87 -0.40
N ALA A 134 -1.77 11.94 0.79
CA ALA A 134 -0.54 12.66 1.06
C ALA A 134 0.45 11.74 1.78
N GLY A 135 1.68 11.70 1.26
CA GLY A 135 2.74 10.84 1.77
C GLY A 135 3.13 9.77 0.74
N GLY A 136 4.37 9.84 0.25
CA GLY A 136 4.93 8.94 -0.74
C GLY A 136 5.21 9.60 -2.09
N ASP A 137 5.84 8.83 -2.98
CA ASP A 137 6.27 9.22 -4.33
C ASP A 137 5.11 9.18 -5.36
N TYR A 138 3.86 9.15 -4.89
CA TYR A 138 2.66 8.82 -5.66
C TYR A 138 1.74 10.05 -5.72
N ASP A 139 1.73 10.74 -6.86
CA ASP A 139 0.73 11.77 -7.16
C ASP A 139 -0.59 11.06 -7.47
N CYS A 140 -1.45 10.98 -6.44
CA CYS A 140 -2.74 10.31 -6.51
C CYS A 140 -3.81 11.28 -7.02
N VAL A 141 -4.54 10.87 -8.06
CA VAL A 141 -5.66 11.67 -8.61
C VAL A 141 -6.85 11.59 -7.65
N PRO A 142 -7.44 12.71 -7.21
CA PRO A 142 -8.58 12.66 -6.30
C PRO A 142 -9.72 11.82 -6.88
N ALA A 143 -10.32 10.96 -6.06
CA ALA A 143 -11.45 10.12 -6.46
C ALA A 143 -12.70 10.47 -5.67
N THR A 144 -13.84 10.42 -6.35
CA THR A 144 -15.16 10.44 -5.71
C THR A 144 -15.40 9.12 -4.99
N ALA A 145 -15.77 9.19 -3.72
CA ALA A 145 -16.21 8.06 -2.93
C ALA A 145 -17.74 7.98 -2.89
N SER A 146 -18.26 6.76 -2.74
CA SER A 146 -19.69 6.49 -2.57
C SER A 146 -19.95 5.91 -1.20
N MET A 147 -21.09 6.28 -0.61
CA MET A 147 -21.55 5.73 0.66
C MET A 147 -22.56 4.62 0.39
N ASP A 148 -22.43 3.49 1.09
CA ASP A 148 -23.42 2.42 1.06
C ASP A 148 -24.54 2.65 2.10
N CYS A 149 -25.57 1.80 2.05
CA CYS A 149 -26.71 1.86 2.98
C CYS A 149 -26.35 1.55 4.44
N ASN A 150 -25.14 1.07 4.71
CA ASN A 150 -24.63 0.81 6.06
C ASN A 150 -23.77 1.97 6.58
N GLY A 151 -23.70 3.09 5.86
CA GLY A 151 -22.86 4.22 6.20
C GLY A 151 -21.37 3.97 5.93
N THR A 152 -21.02 2.95 5.15
CA THR A 152 -19.64 2.70 4.74
C THR A 152 -19.31 3.59 3.56
N LEU A 153 -18.38 4.52 3.75
CA LEU A 153 -17.82 5.32 2.68
C LEU A 153 -16.60 4.59 2.11
N SER A 154 -16.68 4.24 0.83
CA SER A 154 -15.59 3.60 0.09
C SER A 154 -15.32 4.34 -1.21
N GLY A 155 -14.04 4.45 -1.55
CA GLY A 155 -13.57 5.00 -2.81
C GLY A 155 -12.19 4.44 -3.10
N ALA A 156 -11.76 4.51 -4.35
CA ALA A 156 -10.43 4.06 -4.73
C ALA A 156 -9.75 5.12 -5.58
N VAL A 157 -8.52 5.45 -5.21
CA VAL A 157 -7.63 6.30 -5.99
C VAL A 157 -6.57 5.41 -6.62
N SER A 158 -6.29 5.60 -7.91
CA SER A 158 -5.19 4.89 -8.57
C SER A 158 -4.17 5.84 -9.17
N THR A 159 -2.92 5.41 -9.21
CA THR A 159 -1.84 6.08 -9.93
C THR A 159 -0.84 5.05 -10.43
N THR A 160 -0.23 5.31 -11.58
CA THR A 160 0.71 4.39 -12.22
C THR A 160 2.07 5.05 -12.34
N LYS A 161 3.11 4.39 -11.80
CA LYS A 161 4.50 4.86 -11.85
C LYS A 161 5.42 3.70 -12.18
N LYS A 162 6.24 3.86 -13.22
CA LYS A 162 7.21 2.83 -13.67
C LYS A 162 6.56 1.44 -13.90
N GLN A 163 5.42 1.41 -14.60
CA GLN A 163 4.63 0.18 -14.87
C GLN A 163 4.04 -0.50 -13.63
N ILE A 164 4.04 0.18 -12.47
CA ILE A 164 3.35 -0.29 -11.27
C ILE A 164 2.16 0.61 -11.02
N THR A 165 0.99 0.00 -10.92
CA THR A 165 -0.26 0.64 -10.55
C THR A 165 -0.48 0.46 -9.05
N TYR A 166 -0.67 1.57 -8.36
CA TYR A 166 -1.02 1.64 -6.95
C TYR A 166 -2.49 2.02 -6.87
N ARG A 167 -3.33 1.12 -6.35
CA ARG A 167 -4.74 1.38 -6.08
C ARG A 167 -4.95 1.45 -4.57
N VAL A 168 -5.31 2.62 -4.09
CA VAL A 168 -5.50 2.91 -2.67
C VAL A 168 -6.99 3.03 -2.37
N SER A 169 -7.49 2.17 -1.49
CA SER A 169 -8.91 2.04 -1.17
C SER A 169 -9.11 2.21 0.34
N PRO A 170 -9.33 3.45 0.83
CA PRO A 170 -9.71 3.66 2.21
C PRO A 170 -11.17 3.29 2.47
N THR A 171 -11.44 2.85 3.69
CA THR A 171 -12.76 2.52 4.19
C THR A 171 -13.04 3.35 5.44
N PHE A 172 -14.15 4.09 5.43
CA PHE A 172 -14.65 4.83 6.58
C PHE A 172 -16.05 4.37 6.92
N HIS A 173 -16.42 4.49 8.19
CA HIS A 173 -17.78 4.26 8.66
C HIS A 173 -18.37 5.57 9.20
N TRP A 174 -19.55 5.94 8.72
CA TRP A 174 -20.33 7.04 9.25
C TRP A 174 -21.34 6.52 10.25
N CYS A 175 -21.26 7.00 11.48
CA CYS A 175 -22.21 6.70 12.54
C CYS A 175 -23.23 7.83 12.65
N ALA A 176 -24.41 7.64 12.06
CA ALA A 176 -25.47 8.65 12.03
C ALA A 176 -25.95 9.07 13.44
N GLU A 177 -25.96 8.16 14.42
CA GLU A 177 -26.38 8.47 15.80
C GLU A 177 -25.44 9.47 16.50
N ARG A 178 -24.18 9.54 16.07
CA ARG A 178 -23.14 10.38 16.67
C ARG A 178 -22.67 11.51 15.76
N ASP A 179 -23.14 11.54 14.51
CA ASP A 179 -22.60 12.41 13.46
C ASP A 179 -21.07 12.36 13.37
N GLU A 180 -20.50 11.14 13.40
CA GLU A 180 -19.05 10.92 13.38
C GLU A 180 -18.61 10.02 12.22
N PHE A 181 -17.50 10.41 11.57
CA PHE A 181 -16.72 9.55 10.70
C PHE A 181 -15.64 8.81 11.47
N GLU A 182 -15.58 7.50 11.30
CA GLU A 182 -14.58 6.61 11.86
C GLU A 182 -13.75 6.00 10.73
N ALA A 183 -12.42 6.17 10.79
CA ALA A 183 -11.51 5.46 9.91
C ALA A 183 -11.44 3.98 10.31
N ILE A 184 -11.65 3.07 9.34
CA ILE A 184 -11.68 1.62 9.58
C ILE A 184 -10.38 0.97 9.11
N SER A 185 -10.05 1.12 7.83
CA SER A 185 -8.87 0.52 7.23
C SER A 185 -8.54 1.22 5.91
N LEU A 186 -7.32 1.00 5.42
CA LEU A 186 -6.90 1.39 4.09
C LEU A 186 -6.16 0.23 3.44
N VAL A 187 -6.53 -0.11 2.21
CA VAL A 187 -5.84 -1.15 1.44
C VAL A 187 -5.12 -0.51 0.25
N VAL A 188 -3.83 -0.79 0.12
CA VAL A 188 -3.05 -0.45 -1.07
C VAL A 188 -2.82 -1.73 -1.86
N THR A 189 -3.49 -1.86 -3.00
CA THR A 189 -3.23 -2.90 -3.98
C THR A 189 -2.15 -2.40 -4.94
N VAL A 190 -1.07 -3.16 -5.04
CA VAL A 190 0.03 -2.88 -5.96
C VAL A 190 0.03 -3.96 -7.03
N SER A 191 -0.11 -3.56 -8.28
CA SER A 191 -0.10 -4.46 -9.43
C SER A 191 0.82 -3.93 -10.52
N LYS A 192 1.25 -4.82 -11.42
CA LYS A 192 1.94 -4.40 -12.63
C LYS A 192 0.89 -4.03 -13.68
N ASP A 193 1.13 -2.95 -14.42
CA ASP A 193 0.34 -2.61 -15.59
C ASP A 193 0.68 -3.61 -16.72
N GLU A 194 -0.34 -4.21 -17.33
CA GLU A 194 -0.17 -5.19 -18.42
C GLU A 194 0.28 -4.56 -19.73
#